data_AF-A0A9N9CF38-F1
#
_entry.id   AF-A0A9N9CF38-F1
#
_cell.length_a   1.000
_cell.length_b   1.000
_cell.length_c   1.000
_cell.angle_alpha   90.00
_cell.angle_beta   90.00
_cell.angle_gamma   90.00
#
_symmetry.space_group_name_H-M   'P 1'
#
loop_
_entity.id
_entity.type
_entity.pdbx_description
1 polymer ?
#
loop_
_entity_poly.entity_id
_entity_poly.type
_entity_poly.pdbx_seq_one_letter_code
_entity_poly.pdbx_strand_id
1 'polypeptide(L)' 'DDDNNNNNNEEEEIGDLDGKINCPNCKFKLGNYSWAGMQCSCGTWVTPSFAIHKEKVDEVYS' A
#
# COMPACT_ATOMS: atom_id res chain seq x y z
N ASP A 1 -3.20 -47.69 11.93
CA ASP A 1 -3.38 -46.81 10.77
C ASP A 1 -2.98 -45.41 11.18
N ASP A 2 -1.67 -45.16 11.10
CA ASP A 2 -1.07 -43.85 11.30
C ASP A 2 -1.17 -43.07 9.99
N ASP A 3 -2.13 -42.16 9.88
CA ASP A 3 -2.13 -41.15 8.81
C ASP A 3 -1.61 -39.82 9.37
N ASN A 4 -0.28 -39.74 9.43
CA ASN A 4 0.47 -38.52 9.68
C ASN A 4 0.40 -37.62 8.43
N ASN A 5 -0.56 -36.70 8.39
CA ASN A 5 -0.63 -35.70 7.32
C ASN A 5 0.14 -34.42 7.72
N ASN A 6 1.43 -34.39 7.36
CA ASN A 6 2.26 -33.20 7.43
C ASN A 6 1.78 -32.16 6.41
N ASN A 7 0.84 -31.30 6.83
CA ASN A 7 0.44 -30.12 6.07
C ASN A 7 1.47 -28.99 6.33
N ASN A 8 2.46 -28.90 5.45
CA ASN A 8 3.38 -27.76 5.42
C ASN A 8 2.60 -26.51 4.98
N ASN A 9 2.12 -25.74 5.95
CA ASN A 9 1.48 -24.44 5.71
C ASN A 9 2.56 -23.39 5.43
N GLU A 10 3.00 -23.30 4.18
CA GLU A 10 3.73 -22.14 3.68
C GLU A 10 2.69 -21.07 3.33
N GLU A 11 2.44 -20.14 4.27
CA GLU A 11 1.55 -19.00 4.03
C GLU A 11 2.24 -18.06 3.02
N GLU A 12 1.75 -18.05 1.76
CA GLU A 12 2.13 -17.01 0.80
C GLU A 12 1.73 -15.64 1.37
N GLU A 13 2.71 -14.73 1.55
CA GLU A 13 2.41 -13.34 1.90
C GLU A 13 1.70 -12.65 0.74
N ILE A 14 0.36 -12.63 0.79
CA ILE A 14 -0.46 -11.82 -0.12
C ILE A 14 -0.30 -10.36 0.30
N GLY A 15 0.32 -9.55 -0.56
CA GLY A 15 0.42 -8.11 -0.34
C GLY A 15 -0.94 -7.42 -0.36
N ASP A 16 -1.12 -6.40 0.49
CA ASP A 16 -2.34 -5.62 0.57
C ASP A 16 -2.63 -4.86 -0.74
N LEU A 17 -3.88 -4.89 -1.21
CA LEU A 17 -4.33 -4.17 -2.41
C LEU A 17 -4.43 -2.65 -2.21
N ASP A 18 -4.58 -2.20 -0.97
CA ASP A 18 -4.69 -0.80 -0.59
C ASP A 18 -4.06 -0.59 0.78
N GLY A 19 -3.62 0.63 1.06
CA GLY A 19 -2.95 0.89 2.33
C GLY A 19 -2.41 2.30 2.51
N LYS A 20 -1.59 2.46 3.56
CA LYS A 20 -1.01 3.75 3.97
C LYS A 20 0.44 3.84 3.51
N ILE A 21 0.82 5.01 3.01
CA ILE A 21 2.21 5.36 2.78
C ILE A 21 2.71 6.05 4.04
N ASN A 22 3.61 5.40 4.77
CA ASN A 22 4.21 5.95 5.99
C ASN A 22 5.67 6.33 5.73
N CYS A 23 6.15 7.38 6.39
CA CYS A 23 7.56 7.71 6.39
C CYS A 23 8.35 6.52 6.96
N PRO A 24 9.39 6.02 6.27
CA PRO A 24 10.14 4.85 6.75
C PRO A 24 10.86 5.14 8.07
N ASN A 25 11.21 6.41 8.32
CA ASN A 25 11.92 6.84 9.52
C ASN A 25 10.97 7.08 10.70
N CYS A 26 10.06 8.07 10.60
CA CYS A 26 9.23 8.49 11.74
C CYS A 26 7.86 7.81 11.81
N LYS A 27 7.53 6.94 10.86
CA LYS A 27 6.24 6.23 10.74
C LYS A 27 5.00 7.12 10.58
N PHE A 28 5.19 8.44 10.43
CA PHE A 28 4.10 9.37 10.16
C PHE A 28 3.47 9.09 8.80
N LYS A 29 2.13 9.19 8.70
CA LYS A 29 1.40 8.96 7.47
C LYS A 29 1.64 10.10 6.46
N LEU A 30 2.19 9.76 5.31
CA LEU A 30 2.41 10.67 4.19
C LEU A 30 1.27 10.60 3.17
N GLY A 31 0.57 9.47 3.09
CA GLY A 31 -0.39 9.25 2.02
C GLY A 31 -1.09 7.90 2.06
N ASN A 32 -1.68 7.53 0.93
CA ASN A 32 -2.34 6.24 0.71
C ASN A 32 -2.00 5.70 -0.68
N TYR A 33 -2.06 4.37 -0.84
CA TYR A 33 -2.01 3.71 -2.13
C TYR A 33 -3.25 2.84 -2.36
N SER A 34 -3.59 2.60 -3.62
CA SER A 34 -4.61 1.65 -4.06
C SER A 34 -4.19 1.05 -5.40
N TRP A 35 -4.01 -0.27 -5.44
CA TRP A 35 -3.71 -1.02 -6.65
C TRP A 35 -4.91 -1.11 -7.59
N ALA A 36 -6.13 -1.13 -7.04
CA ALA A 36 -7.36 -1.03 -7.81
C ALA A 36 -7.62 0.39 -8.36
N GLY A 37 -6.84 1.38 -7.90
CA GLY A 37 -6.99 2.79 -8.26
C GLY A 37 -7.92 3.57 -7.33
N MET A 38 -7.99 4.88 -7.57
CA MET A 38 -8.92 5.78 -6.89
C MET A 38 -9.23 7.00 -7.77
N GLN A 39 -10.32 7.71 -7.46
CA GLN A 39 -10.63 8.97 -8.10
C GLN A 39 -9.81 10.12 -7.49
N CYS A 40 -9.08 10.85 -8.32
CA CYS A 40 -8.41 12.09 -7.96
C CYS A 40 -9.43 13.18 -7.62
N SER A 41 -9.05 14.17 -6.82
CA SER A 41 -9.91 15.32 -6.49
C SER A 41 -10.37 16.12 -7.72
N CYS A 42 -9.66 16.02 -8.85
CA CYS A 42 -10.10 16.58 -10.13
C CYS A 42 -11.15 15.73 -10.88
N GLY A 43 -11.59 14.61 -10.30
CA GLY A 43 -12.56 13.68 -10.88
C GLY A 43 -11.95 12.61 -11.80
N THR A 44 -10.67 12.68 -12.12
CA THR A 44 -9.98 11.68 -12.96
C THR A 44 -9.73 10.39 -12.19
N TRP A 45 -10.03 9.24 -12.79
CA TRP A 45 -9.67 7.94 -12.22
C TRP A 45 -8.18 7.64 -12.46
N VAL A 46 -7.46 7.27 -11.40
CA VAL A 46 -6.02 6.98 -11.44
C VAL A 46 -5.81 5.52 -11.02
N THR A 47 -5.10 4.73 -11.83
CA THR A 47 -4.81 3.31 -11.52
C THR A 47 -3.43 2.91 -12.05
N PRO A 48 -2.54 2.37 -11.18
CA PRO A 48 -2.65 2.37 -9.71
C PRO A 48 -2.61 3.81 -9.16
N SER A 49 -3.15 4.03 -7.96
CA SER A 49 -3.14 5.36 -7.34
C SER A 49 -2.21 5.43 -6.13
N PHE A 50 -1.44 6.52 -6.07
CA PHE A 50 -0.60 6.89 -4.94
C PHE A 50 -0.85 8.38 -4.64
N ALA A 51 -1.45 8.66 -3.48
CA ALA A 51 -1.81 10.02 -3.08
C ALA A 51 -0.95 10.44 -1.89
N ILE A 52 -0.14 11.49 -2.07
CA ILE A 52 0.69 12.11 -1.01
C ILE A 52 0.06 13.43 -0.55
N HIS A 53 -0.03 13.61 0.75
CA HIS A 53 -0.51 14.84 1.37
C HIS A 53 0.56 15.93 1.25
N LYS A 54 0.27 16.98 0.47
CA LYS A 54 1.20 18.09 0.24
C LYS A 54 1.57 18.82 1.52
N GLU A 55 0.69 18.86 2.54
CA GLU A 55 1.03 19.50 3.82
C GLU A 55 2.02 18.70 4.68
N LYS A 56 2.45 17.51 4.24
CA LYS A 56 3.34 16.60 4.98
C LYS A 56 4.71 16.42 4.33
N VAL A 57 4.96 17.04 3.17
CA VAL A 57 6.19 16.89 2.39
C VAL A 57 6.56 18.22 1.73
N ASP A 58 7.85 18.43 1.51
CA ASP A 58 8.36 19.55 0.71
C ASP A 58 8.71 19.06 -0.71
N GLU A 59 8.44 19.88 -1.72
CA GLU A 59 8.81 19.61 -3.12
C GLU A 59 10.21 20.16 -3.40
N VAL A 60 11.10 19.31 -3.93
CA VAL A 60 12.48 19.68 -4.28
C VAL A 60 12.69 19.40 -5.76
N TYR A 61 13.18 20.40 -6.49
CA TYR A 61 13.53 20.27 -7.91
C TYR A 61 15.03 20.00 -8.06
N SER A 62 15.38 19.13 -9.00
CA SER A 62 16.77 18.81 -9.40
C SER A 62 17.14 19.49 -10.72
#